data_AF-A0A3R8GED7-F1
#
_entry.id   AF-A0A3R8GED7-F1
#
_cell.length_a   1.000
_cell.length_b   1.000
_cell.length_c   1.000
_cell.angle_alpha   90.00
_cell.angle_beta   90.00
_cell.angle_gamma   90.00
#
_symmetry.space_group_name_H-M   'P 1'
#
loop_
_entity.id
_entity.type
_entity.pdbx_description
1 polymer ?
#
loop_
_entity_poly.entity_id
_entity_poly.type
_entity_poly.pdbx_seq_one_letter_code
_entity_poly.pdbx_strand_id
1 'polypeptide(L)'
;MDVSRLKVAIPSYQITEENGPVAYAIAVEYGKLSWDVWRRYSQFAQLYRDLDRDGYCALPSLPGKTLAGAPYDPRLLADRRHRLQYFLL
;
A
#
# COMPACT_ATOMS: atom_id res chain seq x y z
N MET A 1 -4.38 20.88 5.81
CA MET A 1 -3.11 20.27 5.36
C MET A 1 -3.01 20.50 3.87
N ASP A 2 -1.88 20.96 3.34
CA ASP A 2 -1.74 21.24 1.90
C ASP A 2 -1.31 19.94 1.18
N VAL A 3 -2.29 19.21 0.66
CA VAL A 3 -2.07 17.89 0.02
C VAL A 3 -1.22 18.00 -1.24
N SER A 4 -1.15 19.18 -1.89
CA SER A 4 -0.30 19.38 -3.08
C SER A 4 1.19 19.19 -2.81
N ARG A 5 1.59 19.27 -1.54
CA ARG A 5 2.97 19.09 -1.08
C ARG A 5 3.30 17.66 -0.65
N LEU A 6 2.29 16.79 -0.60
CA LEU A 6 2.43 15.38 -0.26
C LEU A 6 2.81 14.59 -1.52
N LYS A 7 3.91 13.85 -1.45
CA LYS A 7 4.28 12.86 -2.45
C LYS A 7 4.45 11.52 -1.76
N VAL A 8 3.94 10.47 -2.42
CA VAL A 8 3.99 9.10 -1.90
C VAL A 8 4.40 8.15 -3.00
N ALA A 9 5.36 7.28 -2.68
CA ALA A 9 5.83 6.24 -3.57
C ALA A 9 5.98 4.91 -2.83
N ILE A 10 5.78 3.80 -3.54
CA ILE A 10 6.01 2.44 -3.04
C ILE A 10 7.16 1.82 -3.82
N PRO A 11 8.43 2.18 -3.54
CA PRO A 11 9.57 1.76 -4.36
C PRO A 11 9.80 0.25 -4.33
N SER A 12 9.54 -0.42 -3.20
CA SER A 12 9.90 -1.82 -2.99
C SER A 12 8.95 -2.53 -2.04
N TYR A 13 9.13 -3.85 -1.94
CA TYR A 13 8.52 -4.71 -0.94
C TYR A 13 9.57 -5.68 -0.39
N GLN A 14 9.33 -6.19 0.81
CA GLN A 14 10.13 -7.24 1.43
C GLN A 14 9.24 -8.29 2.09
N ILE A 15 9.73 -9.53 2.13
CA ILE A 15 9.17 -10.58 2.97
C ILE A 15 9.90 -10.47 4.31
N THR A 16 9.18 -10.23 5.41
CA THR A 16 9.84 -9.85 6.69
C THR A 16 10.67 -10.97 7.31
N GLU A 17 10.31 -12.23 7.06
CA GLU A 17 10.95 -13.46 7.55
C GLU A 17 10.74 -14.58 6.51
N GLU A 18 11.36 -15.74 6.67
CA GLU A 18 11.08 -16.89 5.81
C GLU A 18 9.60 -17.29 5.94
N ASN A 19 8.84 -17.23 4.85
CA ASN A 19 7.38 -17.37 4.84
C ASN A 19 6.63 -16.35 5.73
N GLY A 20 7.25 -15.18 5.99
CA GLY A 20 6.62 -14.06 6.69
C GLY A 20 5.65 -13.25 5.83
N PRO A 21 4.93 -12.28 6.40
CA PRO A 21 4.10 -11.36 5.63
C PRO A 21 4.92 -10.47 4.71
N VAL A 22 4.32 -10.05 3.60
CA VAL A 22 4.90 -9.06 2.70
C VAL A 22 4.61 -7.65 3.23
N ALA A 23 5.67 -6.88 3.44
CA ALA A 23 5.63 -5.47 3.78
C ALA A 23 6.07 -4.62 2.59
N TYR A 24 5.37 -3.51 2.37
CA TYR A 24 5.66 -2.53 1.33
C TYR A 24 6.34 -1.33 1.98
N ALA A 25 7.46 -0.90 1.41
CA ALA A 25 8.10 0.35 1.78
C ALA A 25 7.33 1.49 1.13
N ILE A 26 6.87 2.46 1.92
CA ILE A 26 6.21 3.67 1.42
C ILE A 26 7.10 4.85 1.75
N ALA A 27 7.69 5.45 0.72
CA ALA A 27 8.42 6.70 0.82
C ALA A 27 7.43 7.86 0.82
N VAL A 28 7.47 8.68 1.87
CA VAL A 28 6.59 9.83 2.06
C VAL A 28 7.42 11.10 2.07
N GLU A 29 7.05 12.08 1.25
CA GLU A 29 7.62 13.42 1.26
C GLU A 29 6.51 14.45 1.52
N TYR A 30 6.77 15.38 2.43
CA TYR A 30 5.91 16.54 2.68
C TYR A 30 6.76 17.81 2.74
N GLY A 31 6.85 18.52 1.61
CA GLY A 31 7.71 19.69 1.48
C GLY A 31 9.21 19.36 1.60
N LYS A 32 9.81 19.65 2.75
CA LYS A 32 11.23 19.34 3.05
C LYS A 32 11.41 18.12 3.95
N LEU A 33 10.33 17.59 4.50
CA LEU A 33 10.35 16.41 5.37
C LEU A 33 10.18 15.17 4.51
N SER A 34 10.97 14.14 4.80
CA SER A 34 10.83 12.82 4.19
C SER A 34 11.01 11.74 5.24
N TRP A 35 10.26 10.65 5.11
CA TRP A 35 10.37 9.48 5.96
C TRP A 35 9.79 8.25 5.26
N ASP A 36 10.25 7.08 5.67
CA ASP A 36 9.73 5.81 5.18
C ASP A 36 8.81 5.17 6.21
N VAL A 37 7.73 4.55 5.73
CA VAL A 37 6.90 3.68 6.55
C VAL A 37 6.74 2.32 5.90
N TRP A 38 6.76 1.29 6.73
CA TRP A 38 6.49 -0.08 6.30
C TRP A 38 5.04 -0.45 6.59
N ARG A 39 4.31 -0.91 5.57
CA ARG A 39 2.92 -1.34 5.72
C ARG A 39 2.65 -2.65 5.00
N ARG A 40 1.86 -3.52 5.62
CA ARG A 40 1.35 -4.74 4.99
C ARG A 40 0.07 -4.45 4.22
N TYR A 41 -0.25 -5.30 3.24
CA TYR A 41 -1.53 -5.21 2.51
C TYR A 41 -2.75 -5.11 3.43
N SER A 42 -2.77 -5.85 4.54
CA SER A 42 -3.89 -5.82 5.49
C SER A 42 -4.13 -4.44 6.11
N GLN A 43 -3.11 -3.60 6.23
CA GLN A 43 -3.25 -2.23 6.74
C GLN A 43 -3.88 -1.29 5.70
N PHE A 44 -3.59 -1.49 4.41
CA PHE A 44 -4.31 -0.78 3.33
C PHE A 44 -5.78 -1.21 3.28
N ALA A 45 -6.04 -2.52 3.41
CA ALA A 45 -7.41 -3.03 3.46
C ALA A 45 -8.19 -2.52 4.67
N GLN A 46 -7.52 -2.37 5.82
CA GLN A 46 -8.13 -1.76 7.00
C GLN A 46 -8.48 -0.29 6.73
N LEU A 47 -7.52 0.50 6.22
CA LEU A 47 -7.75 1.90 5.86
C LEU A 47 -8.92 2.06 4.88
N TYR A 48 -8.97 1.24 3.83
CA TYR A 48 -10.07 1.26 2.86
C TYR A 48 -11.42 1.06 3.52
N ARG A 49 -11.55 0.03 4.38
CA ARG A 49 -12.80 -0.25 5.11
C ARG A 49 -13.18 0.85 6.07
N ASP A 50 -12.20 1.46 6.72
CA ASP A 50 -12.44 2.57 7.65
C ASP A 50 -12.99 3.78 6.88
N LEU A 51 -12.38 4.14 5.74
CA LEU A 51 -12.87 5.23 4.89
C LEU A 51 -14.25 4.92 4.28
N ASP A 52 -14.48 3.68 3.84
CA ASP A 52 -15.76 3.25 3.28
C ASP A 52 -16.87 3.36 4.33
N ARG A 53 -16.61 2.87 5.54
CA ARG A 53 -17.51 2.99 6.70
C ARG A 53 -17.81 4.44 7.05
N ASP A 54 -16.80 5.31 6.98
CA ASP A 54 -16.94 6.73 7.31
C ASP A 54 -17.68 7.52 6.21
N GLY A 55 -18.10 6.86 5.12
CA GLY A 55 -19.00 7.43 4.10
C GLY A 55 -18.28 8.15 2.96
N TYR A 56 -16.99 7.90 2.75
CA TYR A 56 -16.27 8.46 1.60
C TYR A 56 -16.68 7.75 0.30
N CYS A 57 -17.38 8.47 -0.60
CA CYS A 57 -18.04 7.86 -1.77
C CYS A 57 -17.13 7.58 -2.99
N ALA A 58 -15.87 8.03 -2.99
CA ALA A 58 -14.99 7.99 -4.16
C ALA A 58 -13.62 7.39 -3.83
N LEU A 59 -13.62 6.18 -3.26
CA LEU A 59 -12.37 5.49 -2.91
C LEU A 59 -11.71 4.85 -4.14
N PRO A 60 -10.39 4.97 -4.28
CA PRO A 60 -9.65 4.30 -5.35
C PRO A 60 -9.70 2.78 -5.17
N SER A 61 -9.69 2.04 -6.27
CA SER A 61 -9.78 0.58 -6.21
C SER A 61 -8.59 -0.05 -5.49
N LEU A 62 -8.87 -0.80 -4.42
CA LEU A 62 -7.86 -1.58 -3.72
C LEU A 62 -7.59 -2.90 -4.47
N PRO A 63 -6.33 -3.32 -4.70
CA PRO A 63 -6.04 -4.62 -5.28
C PRO A 63 -6.61 -5.75 -4.42
N GLY A 64 -7.10 -6.82 -5.04
CA GLY A 64 -7.71 -7.94 -4.32
C GLY A 64 -6.76 -8.67 -3.36
N LYS A 65 -7.33 -9.25 -2.30
CA LYS A 65 -6.64 -10.14 -1.36
C LYS A 65 -6.24 -11.43 -2.09
N THR A 66 -5.02 -11.94 -1.88
CA THR A 66 -4.70 -13.31 -2.30
C THR A 66 -5.51 -14.28 -1.42
N LEU A 67 -6.51 -14.95 -2.00
CA LEU A 67 -7.33 -15.94 -1.29
C LEU A 67 -6.89 -17.39 -1.58
N ALA A 68 -6.24 -17.62 -2.72
CA ALA A 68 -5.68 -18.91 -3.13
C ALA A 68 -4.45 -18.70 -4.02
N GLY A 69 -3.45 -19.60 -3.94
CA GLY A 69 -2.23 -19.58 -4.77
C GLY A 69 -0.94 -19.37 -3.98
N ALA A 70 0.17 -19.12 -4.70
CA ALA A 70 1.49 -18.87 -4.11
C ALA A 70 1.59 -17.41 -3.64
N PRO A 71 1.54 -17.12 -2.31
CA PRO A 71 1.51 -15.76 -1.79
C PRO A 71 2.80 -14.97 -2.05
N TYR A 72 3.88 -15.69 -2.40
CA TYR A 72 5.21 -15.13 -2.70
C TYR A 72 5.55 -15.14 -4.19
N ASP A 73 4.59 -15.39 -5.09
CA ASP A 73 4.84 -15.23 -6.52
C ASP A 73 5.33 -13.80 -6.81
N PRO A 74 6.57 -13.62 -7.30
CA PRO A 74 7.13 -12.30 -7.56
C PRO A 74 6.29 -11.46 -8.51
N ARG A 75 5.59 -12.07 -9.47
CA ARG A 75 4.72 -11.36 -10.41
C ARG A 75 3.50 -10.77 -9.71
N LEU A 76 2.87 -11.54 -8.83
CA LEU A 76 1.74 -11.09 -8.03
C LEU A 76 2.15 -10.00 -7.04
N LEU A 77 3.34 -10.11 -6.45
CA LEU A 77 3.86 -9.09 -5.52
C LEU A 77 4.21 -7.79 -6.25
N ALA A 78 4.83 -7.87 -7.43
CA ALA A 78 5.14 -6.70 -8.26
C ALA A 78 3.86 -5.99 -8.76
N ASP A 79 2.87 -6.74 -9.25
CA ASP A 79 1.57 -6.19 -9.66
C ASP A 79 0.84 -5.54 -8.48
N ARG A 80 0.79 -6.22 -7.32
CA ARG A 80 0.17 -5.65 -6.11
C ARG A 80 0.88 -4.37 -5.66
N ARG A 81 2.21 -4.32 -5.64
CA ARG A 81 2.98 -3.10 -5.33
C ARG A 81 2.58 -1.96 -6.28
N HIS A 82 2.49 -2.24 -7.58
CA HIS A 82 2.12 -1.25 -8.58
C HIS A 82 0.68 -0.74 -8.40
N ARG A 83 -0.28 -1.63 -8.10
CA ARG A 83 -1.66 -1.24 -7.79
C ARG A 83 -1.77 -0.44 -6.49
N LEU A 84 -1.00 -0.81 -5.46
CA LEU A 84 -0.94 -0.05 -4.21
C LEU A 84 -0.31 1.34 -4.41
N GLN A 85 0.61 1.51 -5.36
CA GLN A 85 1.10 2.83 -5.75
C GLN A 85 -0.03 3.69 -6.28
N TYR A 86 -0.86 3.18 -7.19
CA TYR A 86 -2.02 3.93 -7.70
C TYR A 86 -3.07 4.19 -6.64
N PHE A 87 -3.26 3.28 -5.68
CA PHE A 87 -4.17 3.47 -4.57
C PHE A 87 -3.82 4.68 -3.69
N LEU A 88 -2.54 5.08 -3.63
CA LEU A 88 -2.06 6.20 -2.82
C LEU A 88 -1.98 7.54 -3.58
N LEU A 89 -2.24 7.56 -4.89
CA LEU A 89 -2.20 8.76 -5.74
C LEU A 89 -3.60 9.37 -5.90
#